data_AF-A0A0F9HH65-F1
#
_entry.id   AF-A0A0F9HH65-F1
#
_cell.length_a   1.000
_cell.length_b   1.000
_cell.length_c   1.000
_cell.angle_alpha   90.00
_cell.angle_beta   90.00
_cell.angle_gamma   90.00
#
_symmetry.space_group_name_H-M   'P 1'
#
loop_
_entity.id
_entity.type
_entity.pdbx_description
1 polymer ?
#
loop_
_entity_poly.entity_id
_entity_poly.type
_entity_poly.pdbx_seq_one_letter_code
_entity_poly.pdbx_strand_id
1 'polypeptide(L)'
;MINGIEKRKYKRIEKPFIVKLQTIPDEPKERISPDWDMVVAKDLGAGGVFFQCSRNLGIGTSLDLKIGFSTSTPPIKCVGVVVRIKKQPYTSIFGNYK
;
A
#
# COMPACT_ATOMS: atom_id res chain seq x y z
N MET A 1 -10.08 -5.63 15.93
CA MET A 1 -10.42 -5.17 17.29
C MET A 1 -10.83 -6.39 18.07
N ILE A 2 -10.23 -6.62 19.23
CA ILE A 2 -10.75 -7.53 20.26
C ILE A 2 -10.67 -6.66 21.53
N ASN A 3 -11.82 -6.26 22.08
CA ASN A 3 -11.97 -5.44 23.29
C ASN A 3 -11.39 -4.00 23.29
N GLY A 4 -11.38 -3.30 22.15
CA GLY A 4 -11.10 -1.84 22.13
C GLY A 4 -9.64 -1.40 22.41
N ILE A 5 -8.76 -2.31 22.84
CA ILE A 5 -7.34 -2.00 23.07
C ILE A 5 -6.62 -1.86 21.73
N GLU A 6 -5.99 -0.70 21.53
CA GLU A 6 -5.12 -0.46 20.39
C GLU A 6 -3.91 -1.40 20.45
N LYS A 7 -3.86 -2.40 19.55
CA LYS A 7 -2.75 -3.34 19.44
C LYS A 7 -1.54 -2.77 18.70
N ARG A 8 -1.64 -1.56 18.15
CA ARG A 8 -0.59 -0.99 17.31
C ARG A 8 0.50 -0.41 18.20
N LYS A 9 1.74 -0.85 17.98
CA LYS A 9 2.92 -0.29 18.66
C LYS A 9 3.19 1.17 18.27
N TYR A 10 2.82 1.56 17.05
CA TYR A 10 3.08 2.88 16.49
C TYR A 10 1.78 3.57 16.11
N LYS A 11 1.67 4.85 16.47
CA LYS A 11 0.60 5.73 15.98
C LYS A 11 0.65 5.84 14.46
N ARG A 12 -0.52 5.97 13.84
CA ARG A 12 -0.66 6.18 12.40
C ARG A 12 -1.06 7.61 12.11
N ILE A 13 -0.58 8.13 10.99
CA ILE A 13 -0.98 9.40 10.43
C ILE A 13 -1.98 9.09 9.31
N GLU A 14 -3.20 9.60 9.45
CA GLU A 14 -4.28 9.46 8.45
C GLU A 14 -4.25 10.66 7.50
N LYS A 15 -3.17 10.78 6.73
CA LYS A 15 -3.06 11.77 5.67
C LYS A 15 -2.77 11.04 4.35
N PRO A 16 -3.40 11.43 3.23
CA PRO A 16 -3.09 10.83 1.95
C PRO A 16 -1.63 11.10 1.56
N PHE A 17 -0.87 10.05 1.29
CA PHE A 17 0.51 10.15 0.77
C PHE A 17 0.64 9.34 -0.51
N ILE A 18 1.49 9.82 -1.44
CA ILE A 18 1.87 9.02 -2.61
C ILE A 18 2.97 8.06 -2.19
N VAL A 19 2.73 6.77 -2.41
CA VAL A 19 3.71 5.71 -2.20
C VAL A 19 3.96 5.05 -3.55
N LYS A 20 5.23 4.86 -3.90
CA LYS A 20 5.59 4.03 -5.04
C LYS A 20 5.84 2.61 -4.57
N LEU A 21 5.33 1.63 -5.29
CA LEU A 21 5.56 0.22 -4.98
C LEU A 21 5.91 -0.58 -6.23
N GLN A 22 6.68 -1.64 -6.02
CA GLN A 22 6.90 -2.70 -7.02
C GLN A 22 6.87 -4.05 -6.30
N THR A 23 6.40 -5.09 -7.00
CA THR A 23 6.47 -6.46 -6.49
C THR A 23 7.91 -6.95 -6.58
N ILE A 24 8.39 -7.60 -5.53
CA ILE A 24 9.66 -8.32 -5.57
C ILE A 24 9.33 -9.73 -6.07
N PRO A 25 9.80 -10.13 -7.27
CA PRO A 25 9.56 -11.48 -7.78
C PRO A 25 10.31 -12.51 -6.95
N ASP A 26 9.73 -13.70 -6.80
CA ASP A 26 10.34 -14.80 -6.05
C ASP A 26 11.61 -15.31 -6.74
N GLU A 27 11.69 -15.20 -8.08
CA GLU A 27 12.88 -15.55 -8.85
C GLU A 27 13.63 -14.31 -9.41
N PRO A 28 14.97 -14.23 -9.29
CA PRO A 28 15.75 -13.08 -9.76
C PRO A 28 15.71 -12.85 -11.27
N LYS A 29 15.33 -13.86 -12.06
CA LYS A 29 15.35 -13.83 -13.53
C LYS A 29 14.16 -13.08 -14.14
N GLU A 30 13.11 -12.82 -13.36
CA GLU A 30 11.93 -12.04 -13.79
C GLU A 30 12.08 -10.54 -13.52
N ARG A 31 13.31 -10.04 -13.29
CA ARG A 31 13.59 -8.60 -13.17
C ARG A 31 13.60 -7.92 -14.55
N ILE A 32 12.53 -8.07 -15.32
CA ILE A 32 12.15 -7.02 -16.28
C ILE A 32 11.75 -5.85 -15.39
N SER A 33 12.47 -4.72 -15.46
CA SER A 33 12.31 -3.58 -14.56
C SER A 33 10.82 -3.34 -14.23
N PRO A 34 10.32 -3.77 -13.07
CA PRO A 34 8.89 -3.70 -12.84
C PRO A 34 8.54 -2.22 -12.71
N ASP A 35 7.59 -1.77 -13.54
CA ASP A 35 7.11 -0.40 -13.46
C ASP A 35 6.66 -0.12 -12.03
N TRP A 36 7.21 0.96 -11.48
CA TRP A 36 6.84 1.45 -10.17
C TRP A 36 5.41 1.97 -10.25
N ASP A 37 4.50 1.31 -9.53
CA ASP A 37 3.14 1.80 -9.37
C ASP A 37 3.12 2.93 -8.36
N MET A 38 2.40 3.99 -8.68
CA MET A 38 2.05 5.01 -7.70
C MET A 38 0.69 4.70 -7.10
N VAL A 39 0.63 4.56 -5.78
CA VAL A 39 -0.59 4.33 -5.01
C VAL A 39 -0.81 5.41 -3.97
N VAL A 40 -2.07 5.64 -3.64
CA VAL A 40 -2.45 6.54 -2.54
C VAL A 40 -2.52 5.73 -1.25
N ALA A 41 -1.64 6.05 -0.31
CA ALA A 41 -1.74 5.58 1.07
C ALA A 41 -2.85 6.33 1.79
N LYS A 42 -3.75 5.60 2.45
CA LYS A 42 -4.82 6.12 3.31
C LYS A 42 -4.29 6.43 4.71
N ASP A 43 -3.40 5.57 5.20
CA ASP A 43 -2.70 5.79 6.47
C ASP A 43 -1.26 5.25 6.40
N LEU A 44 -0.40 5.81 7.26
CA LEU A 44 0.99 5.40 7.39
C LEU A 44 1.44 5.45 8.85
N GLY A 45 2.20 4.44 9.29
CA GLY A 45 2.95 4.48 10.54
C GLY A 45 4.26 3.71 10.40
N ALA A 46 5.14 3.82 11.41
CA ALA A 46 6.45 3.17 11.37
C ALA A 46 6.39 1.63 11.23
N GLY A 47 5.27 1.01 11.62
CA GLY A 47 5.05 -0.43 11.49
C GLY A 47 4.29 -0.87 10.23
N GLY A 48 3.91 0.04 9.34
CA GLY A 48 3.25 -0.33 8.09
C GLY A 48 2.37 0.77 7.48
N VAL A 49 1.93 0.50 6.26
CA VAL A 49 1.14 1.40 5.41
C VAL A 49 -0.17 0.73 5.01
N PHE A 50 -1.24 1.51 4.90
CA PHE A 50 -2.48 1.08 4.27
C PHE A 50 -2.71 1.92 3.01
N PHE A 51 -2.87 1.28 1.86
CA PHE A 51 -3.01 1.97 0.58
C PHE A 51 -4.08 1.31 -0.30
N GLN A 52 -4.50 2.05 -1.32
CA GLN A 52 -5.41 1.55 -2.36
C GLN A 52 -4.61 1.22 -3.61
N CYS A 53 -4.82 0.03 -4.16
CA CYS A 53 -4.19 -0.44 -5.37
C CYS A 53 -5.25 -1.06 -6.29
N SER A 54 -5.11 -0.87 -7.61
CA SER A 54 -5.95 -1.53 -8.62
C SER A 54 -5.51 -2.97 -8.87
N ARG A 55 -4.22 -3.29 -8.64
CA ARG A 55 -3.68 -4.64 -8.79
C ARG A 55 -4.07 -5.51 -7.60
N ASN A 56 -4.35 -6.78 -7.89
CA ASN A 56 -4.59 -7.78 -6.87
C ASN A 56 -3.26 -8.27 -6.29
N LEU A 57 -2.81 -7.62 -5.20
CA LEU A 57 -1.63 -8.04 -4.47
C LEU A 57 -2.02 -9.17 -3.52
N GLY A 58 -1.39 -10.34 -3.65
CA GLY A 58 -1.65 -11.49 -2.77
C GLY A 58 -1.17 -11.25 -1.33
N ILE A 59 -1.76 -11.94 -0.36
CA ILE A 59 -1.20 -11.98 1.01
C ILE A 59 0.13 -12.72 0.94
N GLY A 60 1.15 -12.22 1.64
CA GLY A 60 2.51 -12.75 1.62
C GLY A 60 3.37 -12.20 0.49
N THR A 61 2.81 -11.48 -0.47
CA THR A 61 3.59 -10.82 -1.52
C THR A 61 4.55 -9.79 -0.92
N SER A 62 5.83 -9.90 -1.28
CA SER A 62 6.86 -8.94 -0.90
C SER A 62 6.86 -7.75 -1.86
N LEU A 63 6.94 -6.55 -1.30
CA LEU A 63 6.89 -5.29 -2.02
C LEU A 63 8.10 -4.44 -1.64
N ASP A 64 8.76 -3.89 -2.64
CA ASP A 64 9.64 -2.74 -2.44
C ASP A 64 8.77 -1.48 -2.42
N LEU A 65 8.94 -0.67 -1.39
CA LEU A 65 8.19 0.56 -1.15
C LEU A 65 9.13 1.77 -1.16
N LYS A 66 8.68 2.84 -1.80
CA LYS A 66 9.30 4.18 -1.75
C LYS A 66 8.26 5.19 -1.30
N ILE A 67 8.50 5.81 -0.14
CA ILE A 67 7.58 6.75 0.48
C ILE A 67 8.25 8.14 0.46
N GLY A 68 7.69 9.06 -0.32
CA GLY A 68 8.16 10.45 -0.39
C GLY A 68 7.25 11.37 0.41
N PHE A 69 7.82 12.15 1.33
CA PHE A 69 7.07 13.18 2.09
C PHE A 69 7.27 14.59 1.54
N SER A 70 8.42 14.86 0.95
CA SER A 70 8.80 16.12 0.32
C SER A 70 9.67 15.84 -0.90
N THR A 71 9.70 16.76 -1.86
CA THR A 71 10.66 16.74 -2.97
C THR A 71 12.08 17.08 -2.51
N SER A 72 12.22 17.74 -1.35
CA SER A 72 13.51 18.14 -0.77
C SER A 72 14.18 17.07 0.09
N THR A 73 13.47 15.99 0.43
CA THR A 73 14.01 14.90 1.25
C THR A 73 14.08 13.58 0.47
N PRO A 74 15.15 12.78 0.66
CA PRO A 74 15.20 11.46 0.07
C PRO A 74 14.01 10.61 0.50
N PRO A 75 13.41 9.82 -0.41
CA PRO A 75 12.29 8.96 -0.05
C PRO A 75 12.75 7.83 0.88
N ILE A 76 11.89 7.46 1.82
CA ILE A 76 12.10 6.26 2.64
C ILE A 76 11.96 5.04 1.73
N LYS A 77 12.98 4.20 1.71
CA LYS A 77 12.98 2.91 1.02
C LYS A 77 12.82 1.80 2.03
N CYS A 78 11.86 0.90 1.83
CA CYS A 78 11.67 -0.26 2.69
C CYS A 78 11.05 -1.43 1.95
N VAL A 79 11.24 -2.63 2.49
CA VAL A 79 10.54 -3.83 2.05
C VAL A 79 9.36 -4.07 2.97
N GLY A 80 8.20 -4.34 2.41
CA GLY A 80 6.99 -4.69 3.13
C GLY A 80 6.41 -6.00 2.61
N VAL A 81 5.64 -6.68 3.46
CA VAL A 81 4.85 -7.86 3.08
C VAL A 81 3.38 -7.53 3.21
N VAL A 82 2.58 -7.94 2.22
CA VAL A 82 1.13 -7.77 2.28
C VAL A 82 0.54 -8.69 3.35
N VAL A 83 0.07 -8.12 4.45
CA VAL A 83 -0.51 -8.88 5.58
C VAL A 83 -2.04 -8.98 5.54
N ARG A 84 -2.71 -8.08 4.80
CA ARG A 84 -4.17 -8.03 4.73
C ARG A 84 -4.63 -7.30 3.47
N ILE A 85 -5.70 -7.79 2.87
CA ILE A 85 -6.38 -7.16 1.73
C ILE A 85 -7.81 -6.84 2.14
N LYS A 86 -8.29 -5.65 1.78
CA LYS A 86 -9.72 -5.28 1.88
C LYS A 86 -10.22 -5.05 0.46
N LYS A 87 -11.06 -5.96 -0.05
CA LYS A 87 -11.75 -5.75 -1.33
C LYS A 87 -12.75 -4.61 -1.15
N GLN A 88 -12.66 -3.59 -1.99
CA GLN A 88 -13.70 -2.58 -2.09
C GLN A 88 -14.70 -3.09 -3.13
N PRO A 89 -15.98 -3.34 -2.78
CA PRO A 89 -16.97 -3.65 -3.79
C PRO A 89 -17.07 -2.46 -4.73
N TYR A 90 -17.14 -2.71 -6.04
CA TYR A 90 -17.45 -1.68 -7.02
C TYR A 90 -18.78 -1.04 -6.60
N THR A 91 -18.74 0.18 -6.07
CA THR A 91 -19.94 1.00 -6.00
C THR A 91 -20.22 1.41 -7.43
N SER A 92 -21.07 0.65 -8.12
CA SER A 92 -21.63 1.07 -9.40
C SER A 92 -22.37 2.38 -9.15
N ILE A 93 -21.79 3.50 -9.57
CA ILE A 93 -22.41 4.83 -9.51
C ILE A 93 -23.31 5.05 -10.73
N PHE A 94 -23.57 4.00 -11.53
CA PHE A 94 -24.51 4.10 -12.63
C PHE A 94 -25.93 4.09 -12.06
N GLY A 95 -26.42 5.31 -11.83
CA GLY A 95 -27.84 5.58 -11.62
C GLY A 95 -28.65 5.02 -12.79
N ASN A 96 -29.72 4.31 -12.45
CA ASN A 96 -30.74 3.87 -13.38
C ASN A 96 -31.36 5.10 -14.07
N TYR A 97 -30.95 5.38 -15.30
CA TYR A 97 -31.82 6.15 -16.20
C TYR A 97 -32.93 5.22 -16.65
N LYS A 98 -34.13 5.47 -16.12
CA LYS A 98 -35.40 4.97 -16.67
C LYS A 98 -35.70 5.67 -17.98
#